data_AF-A0A651HYE0-F1
#
_entry.id   AF-A0A651HYE0-F1
#
_cell.length_a   1.000
_cell.length_b   1.000
_cell.length_c   1.000
_cell.angle_alpha   90.00
_cell.angle_beta   90.00
_cell.angle_gamma   90.00
#
_symmetry.space_group_name_H-M   'P 1'
#
loop_
_entity.id
_entity.type
_entity.pdbx_description
1 polymer ?
#
loop_
_entity_poly.entity_id
_entity_poly.type
_entity_poly.pdbx_seq_one_letter_code
_entity_poly.pdbx_strand_id
1 'polypeptide(L)' 'MKKLLHSLLLVLFCTTFTFGQNATVLEIIEGSDDHLTLSAVLELSGLDAALADPDASLTVFAP' A
#
# COMPACT_ATOMS: atom_id res chain seq x y z
N MET A 1 8.72 35.66 -17.36
CA MET A 1 9.50 34.43 -17.05
C MET A 1 9.09 33.75 -15.74
N LYS A 2 8.62 34.48 -14.71
CA LYS A 2 8.22 33.90 -13.40
C LYS A 2 7.10 32.84 -13.49
N LYS A 3 6.17 32.96 -14.44
CA LYS A 3 5.06 32.00 -14.61
C LYS A 3 5.51 30.63 -15.16
N LEU A 4 6.58 30.60 -15.95
CA LEU A 4 7.20 29.37 -16.43
C LEU A 4 7.98 28.65 -15.31
N LEU A 5 8.64 29.43 -14.45
CA LEU A 5 9.34 28.88 -13.27
C LEU A 5 8.37 28.24 -12.26
N HIS A 6 7.20 28.85 -12.03
CA HIS A 6 6.17 28.27 -11.15
C HIS A 6 5.52 27.03 -11.76
N SER A 7 5.27 27.04 -13.08
CA SER A 7 4.75 25.86 -13.78
C SER A 7 5.74 24.68 -13.71
N LEU A 8 7.04 24.96 -13.89
CA LEU A 8 8.10 23.95 -13.77
C LEU A 8 8.23 23.41 -12.34
N LEU A 9 8.12 24.28 -11.32
CA LEU A 9 8.16 23.89 -9.91
C LEU A 9 6.94 23.02 -9.53
N LEU A 10 5.75 23.36 -10.04
CA LEU A 10 4.52 22.60 -9.82
C LEU A 10 4.58 21.21 -10.47
N VAL A 11 5.10 21.11 -11.70
CA VAL A 11 5.27 19.82 -12.40
C VAL A 11 6.28 18.93 -11.68
N LEU A 12 7.39 19.50 -11.19
CA LEU A 12 8.39 18.76 -10.41
C LEU A 12 7.81 18.24 -9.08
N PHE A 13 7.00 19.05 -8.40
CA PHE A 13 6.30 18.66 -7.17
C PHE A 13 5.23 17.58 -7.44
N CYS A 14 4.55 17.64 -8.59
CA CYS A 14 3.56 16.64 -9.00
C CYS A 14 4.22 15.27 -9.28
N THR A 15 5.41 15.26 -9.89
CA THR A 15 6.15 14.01 -10.17
C THR A 15 6.66 13.29 -8.93
N THR A 16 6.91 14.00 -7.82
CA THR A 16 7.30 13.38 -6.55
C THR A 16 6.12 12.94 -5.69
N PHE A 17 4.88 13.32 -6.06
CA PHE A 17 3.67 13.01 -5.29
C PHE A 17 2.96 11.73 -5.76
N THR A 18 3.38 11.12 -6.87
CA THR A 18 2.90 9.79 -7.28
C THR A 18 3.61 8.68 -6.49
N PHE A 19 3.57 8.73 -5.16
CA PHE A 19 3.78 7.54 -4.32
C PHE A 19 2.40 7.00 -3.93
N GLY A 20 1.64 6.61 -4.96
CA GLY A 20 0.37 5.94 -4.80
C GLY A 20 0.61 4.51 -4.34
N GLN A 21 0.78 4.34 -3.03
CA GLN A 21 0.34 3.19 -2.23
C GLN A 21 0.35 1.83 -2.96
N ASN A 22 1.53 1.30 -3.30
CA ASN A 22 1.66 -0.13 -3.55
C ASN A 22 1.65 -0.85 -2.19
N ALA A 23 0.50 -0.86 -1.52
CA ALA A 23 0.32 -1.59 -0.27
C ALA A 23 0.02 -3.06 -0.58
N THR A 24 0.71 -3.97 0.10
CA THR A 24 0.45 -5.41 0.01
C THR A 24 -0.88 -5.76 0.69
N VAL A 25 -1.41 -6.95 0.41
CA VAL A 25 -2.62 -7.42 1.10
C VAL A 25 -2.37 -7.54 2.60
N LEU A 26 -1.16 -7.95 3.00
CA LEU A 26 -0.76 -8.00 4.41
C LEU A 26 -0.81 -6.62 5.07
N GLU A 27 -0.21 -5.60 4.45
CA GLU A 27 -0.21 -4.22 5.00
C GLU A 27 -1.62 -3.65 5.15
N ILE A 28 -2.54 -4.00 4.25
CA ILE A 28 -3.95 -3.61 4.35
C ILE A 28 -4.61 -4.26 5.57
N ILE A 29 -4.31 -5.53 5.84
CA ILE A 29 -4.86 -6.27 6.98
C ILE A 29 -4.29 -5.75 8.31
N GLU A 30 -2.97 -5.55 8.38
CA GLU A 30 -2.29 -5.07 9.60
C GLU A 30 -2.64 -3.62 9.95
N GLY A 31 -2.90 -2.78 8.93
CA GLY A 31 -3.33 -1.39 9.11
C GLY A 31 -4.81 -1.22 9.47
N SER A 32 -5.57 -2.31 9.62
CA SER A 32 -7.01 -2.27 9.85
C SER A 32 -7.39 -2.67 11.27
N ASP A 33 -8.13 -1.78 11.95
CA ASP A 33 -8.63 -2.03 13.31
C ASP A 33 -9.65 -3.19 13.40
N ASP A 34 -10.28 -3.56 12.27
CA ASP A 34 -11.34 -4.60 12.22
C ASP A 34 -10.77 -6.02 12.00
N HIS A 35 -9.56 -6.16 11.45
CA HIS A 35 -9.02 -7.45 10.98
C HIS A 35 -8.00 -8.10 11.95
N LEU A 36 -8.01 -7.72 13.23
CA LEU A 36 -7.06 -8.22 14.24
C LEU A 36 -7.04 -9.75 14.37
N THR A 37 -8.20 -10.39 14.30
CA THR A 37 -8.31 -11.86 14.38
C THR A 37 -7.67 -12.53 13.16
N LEU A 38 -7.89 -11.98 11.96
CA LEU A 38 -7.28 -12.49 10.74
C LEU A 38 -5.76 -12.32 10.79
N SER A 39 -5.27 -11.14 11.18
CA SER A 39 -3.84 -10.86 11.34
C SER A 39 -3.16 -11.89 12.26
N ALA A 40 -3.74 -12.16 13.43
CA ALA A 40 -3.19 -13.14 14.37
C ALA A 40 -3.15 -14.57 13.79
N VAL A 41 -4.17 -14.99 13.04
CA VAL A 41 -4.20 -16.32 12.41
C VAL A 41 -3.16 -16.42 11.29
N LEU A 42 -2.95 -15.34 10.52
CA LEU A 42 -1.94 -15.31 9.47
C LEU A 42 -0.53 -15.50 10.04
N GLU A 43 -0.19 -14.81 11.13
CA GLU A 43 1.10 -14.98 11.84
C GLU A 43 1.28 -16.42 12.35
N LEU A 44 0.25 -17.00 12.98
CA LEU A 44 0.32 -18.38 13.50
C LEU A 44 0.38 -19.44 12.39
N SER A 45 -0.18 -19.15 11.21
CA SER A 45 -0.19 -20.07 10.07
C SER A 45 1.04 -19.94 9.16
N GLY A 46 1.80 -18.85 9.28
CA GLY A 46 2.93 -18.53 8.39
C GLY A 46 2.50 -18.18 6.96
N LEU A 47 1.26 -17.72 6.76
CA LEU A 47 0.72 -17.32 5.45
C LEU A 47 0.97 -15.84 5.12
N ASP A 48 1.39 -15.06 6.12
CA ASP A 48 1.80 -13.67 6.04
C ASP A 48 2.81 -13.41 4.90
N ALA A 49 3.82 -14.28 4.76
CA ALA A 49 4.83 -14.14 3.71
C ALA A 49 4.25 -14.19 2.28
N ALA A 50 3.18 -14.97 2.06
CA ALA A 50 2.51 -15.03 0.77
C ALA A 50 1.65 -13.79 0.49
N LEU A 51 1.08 -13.19 1.54
CA LEU A 51 0.26 -11.96 1.44
C LEU A 51 1.10 -10.67 1.37
N ALA A 52 2.37 -10.76 1.75
CA ALA A 52 3.36 -9.70 1.66
C ALA A 52 4.02 -9.57 0.27
N ASP A 53 3.66 -10.42 -0.70
CA ASP A 53 4.21 -10.36 -2.06
C ASP A 53 3.56 -9.19 -2.84
N PRO A 54 4.34 -8.15 -3.23
CA PRO A 54 3.82 -6.99 -3.95
C PRO A 54 3.47 -7.28 -5.42
N ASP A 55 3.97 -8.38 -5.99
CA ASP A 55 3.75 -8.76 -7.38
C ASP A 55 2.64 -9.81 -7.53
N ALA A 56 2.14 -10.37 -6.41
CA ALA A 56 1.09 -11.37 -6.40
C ALA A 56 -0.30 -10.74 -6.62
N SER A 57 -1.11 -11.39 -7.47
CA SER A 57 -2.52 -11.05 -7.65
C SER A 57 -3.38 -11.98 -6.80
N LEU A 58 -3.81 -11.49 -5.64
CA LEU A 58 -4.53 -12.27 -4.62
C LEU A 58 -5.91 -11.67 -4.34
N THR A 59 -6.82 -12.50 -3.85
CA THR A 59 -8.14 -12.07 -3.37
C THR A 59 -8.40 -12.76 -2.04
N VAL A 60 -8.56 -11.97 -0.98
CA VAL A 60 -8.80 -12.46 0.38
C VAL A 60 -10.26 -12.22 0.75
N PHE A 61 -10.96 -13.28 1.16
CA PHE A 61 -12.30 -13.20 1.71
C PHE A 61 -12.20 -13.13 3.24
N ALA A 62 -11.92 -11.93 3.76
CA ALA A 62 -11.70 -11.69 5.17
C ALA A 62 -13.03 -11.69 5.97
N PRO A 63 -13.04 -12.28 7.19
CA PRO A 63 -14.18 -12.22 8.11
C PRO A 63 -14.26 -10.92 8.90
#